data_AF-A0A7X9B6I8-F1
#
_entry.id   AF-A0A7X9B6I8-F1
#
_cell.length_a   1.000
_cell.length_b   1.000
_cell.length_c   1.000
_cell.angle_alpha   90.00
_cell.angle_beta   90.00
_cell.angle_gamma   90.00
#
_symmetry.space_group_name_H-M   'P 1'
#
loop_
_entity.id
_entity.type
_entity.pdbx_description
1 polymer ?
#
loop_
_entity_poly.entity_id
_entity_poly.type
_entity_poly.pdbx_seq_one_letter_code
_entity_poly.pdbx_strand_id
1 'polypeptide(L)'
;YGTSRDYFPRQVTGVEVGQKARYLYFLHAYGWDPKAGTHVLSYVLHYEDGSQAEIICRAGEEIGSWWSNRAPKQGKIALEASNPVRKPIALNCYRWTNPAPEKTIVRLDMRSALSSAVPAVVAITAEAP
;
A
#
# COMPACT_ATOMS: atom_id res chain seq x y z
N TYR A 1 -8.89 -7.80 2.11
CA TYR A 1 -9.04 -9.18 2.61
C TYR A 1 -7.86 -9.52 3.51
N GLY A 2 -8.09 -10.28 4.57
CA GLY A 2 -7.07 -11.05 5.31
C GLY A 2 -7.78 -12.22 5.99
N THR A 3 -7.12 -13.34 6.27
CA THR A 3 -7.81 -14.52 6.84
C THR A 3 -8.41 -14.26 8.22
N SER A 4 -7.96 -13.21 8.92
CA SER A 4 -8.56 -12.74 10.18
C SER A 4 -9.88 -11.97 9.99
N ARG A 5 -10.15 -11.45 8.78
CA ARG A 5 -11.37 -10.72 8.35
C ARG A 5 -11.62 -10.97 6.86
N ASP A 6 -12.29 -12.07 6.55
CA ASP A 6 -12.46 -12.61 5.21
C ASP A 6 -13.57 -11.92 4.37
N TYR A 7 -14.40 -11.09 4.99
CA TYR A 7 -15.45 -10.31 4.31
C TYR A 7 -14.93 -9.11 3.50
N PHE A 8 -13.68 -8.68 3.69
CA PHE A 8 -13.09 -7.61 2.89
C PHE A 8 -12.71 -8.10 1.49
N PRO A 9 -12.73 -7.25 0.45
CA PRO A 9 -12.42 -7.68 -0.92
C PRO A 9 -11.00 -8.24 -1.04
N ARG A 10 -10.85 -9.31 -1.84
CA ARG A 10 -9.55 -9.92 -2.17
C ARG A 10 -8.74 -9.03 -3.11
N GLN A 11 -9.44 -8.29 -3.96
CA GLN A 11 -8.84 -7.36 -4.91
C GLN A 11 -9.79 -6.19 -5.19
N VAL A 12 -9.20 -5.07 -5.55
CA VAL A 12 -9.87 -3.94 -6.21
C VAL A 12 -9.12 -3.71 -7.52
N THR A 13 -9.83 -3.65 -8.64
CA THR A 13 -9.21 -3.56 -9.97
C THR A 13 -9.69 -2.32 -10.70
N GLY A 14 -8.83 -1.76 -11.54
CA GLY A 14 -9.22 -0.68 -12.45
C GLY A 14 -9.42 0.68 -11.80
N VAL A 15 -8.66 0.99 -10.74
CA VAL A 15 -8.60 2.37 -10.24
C VAL A 15 -7.91 3.21 -11.30
N GLU A 16 -8.64 4.13 -11.92
CA GLU A 16 -8.11 5.00 -12.98
C GLU A 16 -7.01 5.91 -12.45
N VAL A 17 -5.92 6.03 -13.22
CA VAL A 17 -4.80 6.94 -12.91
C VAL A 17 -4.65 7.95 -14.04
N GLY A 18 -4.54 7.50 -15.28
CA GLY A 18 -4.59 8.36 -16.48
C GLY A 18 -3.47 9.40 -16.59
N GLN A 19 -2.32 9.18 -15.94
CA GLN A 19 -1.22 10.15 -15.95
C GLN A 19 0.16 9.50 -15.83
N LYS A 20 1.20 10.26 -16.19
CA LYS A 20 2.59 9.93 -15.89
C LYS A 20 2.91 10.26 -14.43
N ALA A 21 3.84 9.51 -13.84
CA ALA A 21 4.30 9.75 -12.48
C ALA A 21 5.76 9.35 -12.30
N ARG A 22 6.57 10.19 -11.66
CA ARG A 22 7.93 9.86 -11.20
C ARG A 22 7.89 9.01 -9.94
N TYR A 23 7.01 9.37 -9.01
CA TYR A 23 6.80 8.67 -7.75
C TYR A 23 5.32 8.46 -7.48
N LEU A 24 5.02 7.35 -6.79
CA LEU A 24 3.74 7.13 -6.14
C LEU A 24 3.94 7.08 -4.63
N TYR A 25 2.97 7.64 -3.90
CA TYR A 25 2.94 7.67 -2.45
C TYR A 25 1.72 6.93 -1.94
N PHE A 26 1.93 5.91 -1.11
CA PHE A 26 0.87 5.06 -0.58
C PHE A 26 0.70 5.33 0.91
N LEU A 27 -0.45 5.92 1.29
CA LEU A 27 -0.86 6.07 2.68
C LEU A 27 -1.65 4.83 3.11
N HIS A 28 -1.01 3.97 3.89
CA HIS A 28 -1.55 2.65 4.21
C HIS A 28 -1.06 2.11 5.56
N ALA A 29 -1.77 1.11 6.06
CA ALA A 29 -1.40 0.32 7.21
C ALA A 29 -1.98 -1.10 7.08
N TYR A 30 -1.60 -2.01 7.97
CA TYR A 30 -2.30 -3.28 8.16
C TYR A 30 -2.74 -3.47 9.61
N GLY A 31 -3.79 -4.25 9.79
CA GLY A 31 -4.14 -4.86 11.08
C GLY A 31 -3.81 -6.36 11.10
N TRP A 32 -3.93 -6.98 12.28
CA TRP A 32 -3.63 -8.40 12.53
C TRP A 32 -2.19 -8.74 12.17
N ASP A 33 -1.27 -8.24 13.00
CA ASP A 33 0.16 -8.24 12.77
C ASP A 33 0.70 -9.64 12.41
N PRO A 34 1.18 -9.83 11.17
CA PRO A 34 1.85 -11.06 10.76
C PRO A 34 3.32 -11.01 11.18
N LYS A 35 4.08 -12.07 10.85
CA LYS A 35 5.55 -12.04 10.97
C LYS A 35 6.14 -10.90 10.11
N ALA A 36 7.19 -10.24 10.60
CA ALA A 36 7.92 -9.25 9.82
C ALA A 36 8.43 -9.85 8.50
N GLY A 37 8.32 -9.09 7.40
CA GLY A 37 8.66 -9.52 6.05
C GLY A 37 7.57 -10.31 5.33
N THR A 38 6.47 -10.70 6.00
CA THR A 38 5.32 -11.35 5.34
C THR A 38 4.69 -10.41 4.30
N HIS A 39 4.35 -10.94 3.13
CA HIS A 39 3.61 -10.22 2.08
C HIS A 39 2.18 -9.92 2.54
N VAL A 40 1.75 -8.67 2.38
CA VAL A 40 0.45 -8.17 2.86
C VAL A 40 -0.44 -7.69 1.71
N LEU A 41 0.15 -6.90 0.80
CA LEU A 41 -0.57 -6.21 -0.28
C LEU A 41 0.35 -6.10 -1.49
N SER A 42 -0.20 -6.24 -2.69
CA SER A 42 0.45 -5.81 -3.93
C SER A 42 -0.33 -4.67 -4.58
N TYR A 43 0.39 -3.68 -5.10
CA TYR A 43 -0.15 -2.74 -6.08
C TYR A 43 0.33 -3.17 -7.47
N VAL A 44 -0.57 -3.23 -8.45
CA VAL A 44 -0.22 -3.58 -9.84
C VAL A 44 -0.59 -2.40 -10.73
N LEU A 45 0.43 -1.77 -11.31
CA LEU A 45 0.29 -0.67 -12.24
C LEU A 45 0.23 -1.22 -13.66
N HIS A 46 -0.68 -0.67 -14.46
CA HIS A 46 -0.78 -0.96 -15.88
C HIS A 46 -0.40 0.30 -16.65
N TYR A 47 0.56 0.19 -17.57
CA TYR A 47 0.97 1.28 -18.45
C TYR A 47 0.19 1.25 -19.78
N GLU A 48 0.19 2.39 -20.48
CA GLU A 48 -0.48 2.55 -21.77
C GLU A 48 0.01 1.60 -22.86
N ASP A 49 1.28 1.17 -22.80
CA ASP A 49 1.87 0.20 -23.74
C ASP A 49 1.55 -1.26 -23.40
N GLY A 50 0.72 -1.49 -22.37
CA GLY A 50 0.33 -2.81 -21.89
C GLY A 50 1.34 -3.45 -20.92
N SER A 51 2.50 -2.84 -20.68
CA SER A 51 3.44 -3.32 -19.66
C SER A 51 2.89 -3.11 -18.25
N GLN A 52 3.43 -3.85 -17.28
CA GLN A 52 3.00 -3.77 -15.88
C GLN A 52 4.19 -3.63 -14.94
N ALA A 53 3.96 -3.00 -13.79
CA ALA A 53 4.87 -3.01 -12.65
C ALA A 53 4.11 -3.50 -11.41
N GLU A 54 4.71 -4.42 -10.66
CA GLU A 54 4.18 -4.88 -9.38
C GLU A 54 4.99 -4.32 -8.21
N ILE A 55 4.28 -3.81 -7.21
CA ILE A 55 4.83 -3.29 -5.97
C ILE A 55 4.40 -4.22 -4.85
N ILE A 56 5.34 -4.99 -4.31
CA ILE A 56 5.10 -5.91 -3.19
C ILE A 56 5.30 -5.18 -1.87
N CYS A 57 4.25 -5.08 -1.05
CA CYS A 57 4.32 -4.51 0.29
C CYS A 57 4.37 -5.61 1.36
N ARG A 58 5.46 -5.62 2.13
CA ARG A 58 5.71 -6.56 3.21
C ARG A 58 5.61 -5.89 4.57
N ALA A 59 5.18 -6.68 5.55
CA ALA A 59 4.98 -6.22 6.92
C ALA A 59 6.28 -5.71 7.55
N GLY A 60 6.28 -4.44 7.95
CA GLY A 60 7.43 -3.77 8.55
C GLY A 60 8.50 -3.28 7.56
N GLU A 61 8.35 -3.56 6.26
CA GLU A 61 9.27 -3.13 5.21
C GLU A 61 8.68 -1.94 4.43
N GLU A 62 7.59 -2.13 3.68
CA GLU A 62 6.91 -1.06 2.94
C GLU A 62 5.61 -0.61 3.61
N ILE A 63 4.97 -1.49 4.39
CA ILE A 63 3.71 -1.22 5.07
C ILE A 63 3.88 -1.51 6.57
N GLY A 64 3.31 -0.65 7.42
CA GLY A 64 3.40 -0.76 8.88
C GLY A 64 2.08 -1.15 9.55
N SER A 65 2.17 -1.60 10.80
CA SER A 65 1.00 -1.95 11.61
C SER A 65 0.24 -0.70 12.05
N TRP A 66 -1.08 -0.78 12.03
CA TRP A 66 -2.00 0.24 12.53
C TRP A 66 -1.82 0.54 14.03
N TRP A 67 -1.40 -0.44 14.83
CA TRP A 67 -1.23 -0.32 16.29
C TRP A 67 0.20 0.00 16.73
N SER A 68 1.08 0.32 15.78
CA SER A 68 2.49 0.58 16.01
C SER A 68 2.86 1.99 15.56
N ASN A 69 3.58 2.73 16.40
CA ASN A 69 4.26 3.98 16.03
C ASN A 69 5.71 3.73 15.57
N ARG A 70 5.97 2.57 14.96
CA ARG A 70 7.25 2.27 14.34
C ARG A 70 7.09 2.35 12.83
N ALA A 71 7.84 3.25 12.21
CA ALA A 71 7.90 3.35 10.76
C ALA A 71 8.37 2.03 10.13
N PRO A 72 7.77 1.59 9.01
CA PRO A 72 8.32 0.51 8.20
C PRO A 72 9.64 0.96 7.55
N LYS A 73 10.57 0.04 7.25
CA LYS A 73 11.95 0.40 6.85
C LYS A 73 12.05 1.27 5.59
N GLN A 74 11.14 1.09 4.64
CA GLN A 74 11.08 1.81 3.37
C GLN A 74 10.09 2.99 3.41
N GLY A 75 9.42 3.22 4.53
CA GLY A 75 8.39 4.25 4.66
C GLY A 75 8.63 5.16 5.87
N LYS A 76 7.67 6.06 6.08
CA LYS A 76 7.65 6.98 7.22
C LYS A 76 6.27 6.93 7.87
N ILE A 77 6.20 7.28 9.14
CA ILE A 77 4.90 7.58 9.76
C ILE A 77 4.41 8.89 9.16
N ALA A 78 3.21 8.85 8.58
CA ALA A 78 2.58 10.00 7.94
C ALA A 78 1.49 10.62 8.82
N LEU A 79 0.89 9.81 9.70
CA LEU A 79 -0.05 10.25 10.71
C LEU A 79 0.17 9.44 11.98
N GLU A 80 0.32 10.12 13.11
CA GLU A 80 0.13 9.54 14.44
C GLU A 80 -1.17 10.07 15.03
N ALA A 81 -1.98 9.18 15.57
CA ALA A 81 -3.25 9.54 16.15
C ALA A 81 -3.57 8.62 17.34
N SER A 82 -4.81 8.70 17.82
CA SER A 82 -5.36 7.79 18.81
C SER A 82 -6.74 7.32 18.40
N ASN A 83 -7.15 6.16 18.90
CA ASN A 83 -8.53 5.72 18.90
C ASN A 83 -8.95 5.33 20.34
N PRO A 84 -10.22 4.98 20.60
CA PRO A 84 -10.68 4.62 21.94
C PRO A 84 -9.99 3.40 22.57
N VAL A 85 -9.34 2.55 21.77
CA VAL A 85 -8.73 1.27 22.20
C VAL A 85 -7.21 1.41 22.34
N ARG A 86 -6.56 2.22 21.52
CA ARG A 86 -5.10 2.29 21.40
C ARG A 86 -4.62 3.73 21.17
N LYS A 87 -3.56 4.08 21.89
CA LYS A 87 -2.78 5.31 21.71
C LYS A 87 -1.28 4.96 21.82
N PRO A 88 -0.45 5.21 20.79
CA PRO A 88 -0.78 5.73 19.46
C PRO A 88 -1.29 4.65 18.48
N ILE A 89 -1.96 5.11 17.43
CA ILE A 89 -2.14 4.42 16.14
C ILE A 89 -1.37 5.16 15.06
N ALA A 90 -1.02 4.50 13.96
CA ALA A 90 -0.29 5.14 12.88
C ALA A 90 -0.75 4.73 11.48
N LEU A 91 -0.71 5.69 10.54
CA LEU A 91 -0.68 5.44 9.11
C LEU A 91 0.72 5.71 8.58
N ASN A 92 1.16 4.90 7.63
CA ASN A 92 2.50 4.98 7.08
C ASN A 92 2.42 5.42 5.61
N CYS A 93 3.39 6.22 5.18
CA CYS A 93 3.56 6.59 3.78
C CYS A 93 4.79 5.87 3.22
N TYR A 94 4.57 5.10 2.14
CA TYR A 94 5.62 4.50 1.33
C TYR A 94 5.71 5.22 0.00
N ARG A 95 6.91 5.74 -0.33
CA ARG A 95 7.20 6.30 -1.65
C ARG A 95 7.82 5.23 -2.52
N TRP A 96 7.17 4.93 -3.64
CA TRP A 96 7.69 4.05 -4.68
C TRP A 96 8.20 4.86 -5.88
N THR A 97 9.36 4.48 -6.40
CA THR A 97 9.94 5.05 -7.61
C THR A 97 9.43 4.30 -8.83
N ASN A 98 8.79 5.02 -9.74
CA ASN A 98 8.33 4.44 -11.00
C ASN A 98 9.55 4.11 -11.89
N PRO A 99 9.74 2.86 -12.34
CA PRO A 99 10.84 2.50 -13.25
C PRO A 99 10.64 3.03 -14.67
N ALA A 100 9.43 3.48 -15.04
CA ALA A 100 9.08 4.02 -16.35
C ALA A 100 8.29 5.34 -16.21
N PRO A 101 8.91 6.41 -15.67
CA PRO A 101 8.25 7.70 -15.43
C PRO A 101 7.72 8.40 -16.69
N GLU A 102 8.28 8.05 -17.85
CA GLU A 102 7.89 8.55 -19.16
C GLU A 102 6.60 7.94 -19.71
N LYS A 103 6.14 6.82 -19.15
CA LYS A 103 4.92 6.10 -19.59
C LYS A 103 3.71 6.53 -18.79
N THR A 104 2.57 6.66 -19.46
CA THR A 104 1.29 6.90 -18.77
C THR A 104 0.88 5.65 -18.02
N ILE A 105 0.63 5.78 -16.71
CA ILE A 105 -0.03 4.75 -15.91
C ILE A 105 -1.53 4.90 -16.18
N VAL A 106 -2.15 3.90 -16.79
CA VAL A 106 -3.58 3.96 -17.14
C VAL A 106 -4.46 3.61 -15.95
N ARG A 107 -4.09 2.59 -15.18
CA ARG A 107 -4.85 2.14 -14.01
C ARG A 107 -3.97 1.41 -13.01
N LEU A 108 -4.50 1.25 -11.80
CA LEU A 108 -3.89 0.53 -10.70
C LEU A 108 -4.87 -0.50 -10.11
N ASP A 109 -4.36 -1.69 -9.80
CA ASP A 109 -5.06 -2.70 -9.02
C ASP A 109 -4.43 -2.83 -7.62
N MET A 110 -5.24 -3.21 -6.65
CA MET A 110 -4.81 -3.57 -5.29
C MET A 110 -5.18 -5.02 -5.01
N ARG A 111 -4.20 -5.85 -4.64
CA ARG A 111 -4.38 -7.29 -4.42
C ARG A 111 -3.93 -7.67 -3.01
N SER A 112 -4.85 -8.21 -2.21
CA SER A 112 -4.47 -8.79 -0.92
C SER A 112 -3.57 -10.00 -1.15
N ALA A 113 -2.53 -10.14 -0.32
CA ALA A 113 -1.67 -11.32 -0.30
C ALA A 113 -2.35 -12.55 0.33
N LEU A 114 -3.61 -12.42 0.75
CA LEU A 114 -4.40 -13.46 1.41
C LEU A 114 -3.74 -14.02 2.69
N SER A 115 -2.87 -13.23 3.32
CA SER A 115 -2.25 -13.55 4.61
C SER A 115 -3.19 -13.27 5.78
N SER A 116 -2.73 -13.48 7.02
CA SER A 116 -3.48 -13.13 8.23
C SER A 116 -3.72 -11.63 8.38
N ALA A 117 -2.84 -10.83 7.79
CA ALA A 117 -2.91 -9.38 7.83
C ALA A 117 -4.05 -8.83 6.98
N VAL A 118 -4.68 -7.77 7.46
CA VAL A 118 -5.72 -7.04 6.72
C VAL A 118 -5.16 -5.68 6.31
N PRO A 119 -4.84 -5.45 5.03
CA PRO A 119 -4.40 -4.15 4.55
C PRO A 119 -5.54 -3.13 4.55
N ALA A 120 -5.20 -1.89 4.85
CA ALA A 120 -6.04 -0.71 4.71
C ALA A 120 -5.27 0.35 3.92
N VAL A 121 -5.84 0.78 2.79
CA VAL A 121 -5.29 1.85 1.93
C VAL A 121 -6.20 3.06 2.08
N VAL A 122 -5.62 4.19 2.49
CA VAL A 122 -6.37 5.43 2.77
C VAL A 122 -6.26 6.39 1.60
N ALA A 123 -5.06 6.53 1.02
CA ALA A 123 -4.83 7.42 -0.11
C ALA A 123 -3.65 6.94 -0.96
N ILE A 124 -3.68 7.31 -2.24
CA ILE A 124 -2.59 7.14 -3.19
C ILE A 124 -2.42 8.47 -3.93
N THR A 125 -1.20 8.99 -3.99
CA THR A 125 -0.89 10.25 -4.68
C THR A 125 0.26 10.06 -5.65
N ALA A 126 0.20 10.73 -6.81
CA ALA A 126 1.25 10.74 -7.82
C ALA A 126 2.01 12.07 -7.84
N GLU A 127 3.33 11.99 -8.00
CA GLU A 127 4.19 13.13 -8.30
C GLU A 127 4.61 13.06 -9.77
N ALA A 128 4.42 14.14 -10.51
CA ALA A 128 4.70 14.21 -11.94
C ALA A 128 6.22 14.06 -12.24
N PRO A 129 6.58 13.64 -13.46
CA PRO A 129 7.96 13.63 -13.95
C PRO A 129 8.69 14.97 -13.89
#